data_AF-A0A3N7IVX5-F1
#
_entry.id   AF-A0A3N7IVX5-F1
#
_cell.length_a   1.000
_cell.length_b   1.000
_cell.length_c   1.000
_cell.angle_alpha   90.00
_cell.angle_beta   90.00
_cell.angle_gamma   90.00
#
_symmetry.space_group_name_H-M   'P 1'
#
loop_
_entity.id
_entity.type
_entity.pdbx_description
1 polymer ?
#
loop_
_entity_poly.entity_id
_entity_poly.type
_entity_poly.pdbx_seq_one_letter_code
_entity_poly.pdbx_strand_id
1 'polypeptide(L)'
;MDDFGPDVGGRQGMSLPTSTHARQPMLKTLITAVIALAAGSAMAQTTPPEGKIGINYNRCDNTYDGWGAHLWKDPGIPIPGVEWQKPMPPTGKSDFGVYWHADFAEFGGKGKVNYIIHKGDTKEQGGRDMSFDGKTVKEIWVLNGDRKIYTSLDDAKKARAENPCK
;
A
#
# COMPACT_ATOMS: atom_id res chain seq x y z
N MET A 1 -1.89 -76.97 -57.94
CA MET A 1 -1.07 -76.12 -58.81
C MET A 1 -0.28 -75.19 -57.91
N ASP A 2 0.58 -75.75 -57.05
CA ASP A 2 1.89 -76.34 -57.40
C ASP A 2 2.76 -75.20 -57.99
N ASP A 3 3.97 -74.87 -57.56
CA ASP A 3 5.01 -75.72 -56.98
C ASP A 3 6.26 -74.82 -56.76
N PHE A 4 7.01 -75.05 -55.67
CA PHE A 4 8.49 -75.01 -55.56
C PHE A 4 9.21 -73.67 -55.85
N GLY A 5 9.96 -73.10 -54.90
CA GLY A 5 11.08 -73.73 -54.20
C GLY A 5 12.24 -72.71 -54.08
N PRO A 6 13.35 -73.07 -53.43
CA PRO A 6 13.93 -72.30 -52.32
C PRO A 6 15.31 -71.68 -52.65
N ASP A 7 15.86 -70.83 -51.79
CA ASP A 7 17.24 -71.04 -51.35
C ASP A 7 17.62 -70.30 -50.05
N VAL A 8 18.56 -70.92 -49.36
CA VAL A 8 19.01 -70.75 -47.97
C VAL A 8 20.10 -69.69 -47.77
N GLY A 9 20.22 -69.22 -46.54
CA GLY A 9 21.43 -68.60 -45.99
C GLY A 9 21.07 -67.58 -44.92
N GLY A 10 21.58 -67.59 -43.69
CA GLY A 10 22.61 -68.35 -43.01
C GLY A 10 22.69 -67.74 -41.61
N ARG A 11 22.79 -68.57 -40.58
CA ARG A 11 23.03 -68.11 -39.20
C ARG A 11 24.45 -67.59 -39.09
N GLN A 12 24.65 -66.48 -38.39
CA GLN A 12 25.87 -66.21 -37.63
C GLN A 12 25.56 -65.15 -36.56
N GLY A 13 25.75 -65.53 -35.30
CA GLY A 13 25.85 -64.58 -34.19
C GLY A 13 27.28 -64.06 -34.09
N MET A 14 27.44 -62.86 -33.54
CA MET A 14 28.41 -62.54 -32.48
C MET A 14 28.51 -61.03 -32.26
N SER A 15 28.25 -60.66 -31.02
CA SER A 15 29.04 -59.75 -30.18
C SER A 15 29.52 -58.40 -30.75
N LEU A 16 28.90 -57.36 -30.22
CA LEU A 16 29.40 -56.04 -29.78
C LEU A 16 30.87 -55.68 -30.10
N PRO A 17 31.09 -54.41 -30.47
CA PRO A 17 32.19 -53.65 -29.91
C PRO A 17 31.78 -52.34 -29.22
N THR A 18 32.64 -52.04 -28.25
CA THR A 18 32.86 -50.91 -27.36
C THR A 18 32.71 -49.48 -27.92
N SER A 19 31.96 -48.68 -27.17
CA SER A 19 32.23 -47.32 -26.66
C SER A 19 33.24 -46.42 -27.40
N THR A 20 32.77 -45.27 -27.93
CA THR A 20 33.51 -43.99 -27.95
C THR A 20 32.55 -42.78 -28.00
N HIS A 21 32.74 -41.88 -27.04
CA HIS A 21 32.26 -40.49 -26.85
C HIS A 21 31.56 -39.76 -28.02
N ALA A 22 30.42 -39.10 -27.77
CA ALA A 22 30.38 -37.72 -27.23
C ALA A 22 28.98 -37.05 -27.33
N ARG A 23 28.75 -36.12 -26.39
CA ARG A 23 27.82 -34.96 -26.38
C ARG A 23 26.36 -35.17 -25.94
N GLN A 24 26.10 -34.73 -24.71
CA GLN A 24 24.79 -34.50 -24.08
C GLN A 24 24.00 -33.40 -24.83
N PRO A 25 22.68 -33.29 -24.59
CA PRO A 25 22.25 -32.39 -23.53
C PRO A 25 21.15 -32.95 -22.61
N MET A 26 21.23 -32.50 -21.36
CA MET A 26 20.21 -32.66 -20.32
C MET A 26 18.82 -32.22 -20.78
N LEU A 27 17.79 -32.97 -20.41
CA LEU A 27 16.49 -32.37 -20.15
C LEU A 27 16.04 -32.77 -18.74
N LYS A 28 16.18 -31.79 -17.83
CA LYS A 28 15.79 -31.83 -16.43
C LYS A 28 14.26 -31.89 -16.34
N THR A 29 13.72 -32.93 -15.72
CA THR A 29 12.31 -32.99 -15.34
C THR A 29 12.04 -31.93 -14.25
N LEU A 30 11.30 -30.88 -14.60
CA LEU A 30 10.80 -29.89 -13.64
C LEU A 30 9.61 -30.48 -12.88
N ILE A 31 9.72 -30.51 -11.55
CA ILE A 31 8.58 -30.69 -10.64
C ILE A 31 7.97 -29.31 -10.42
N THR A 32 6.77 -29.05 -10.95
CA THR A 32 6.05 -27.81 -10.65
C THR A 32 5.17 -28.02 -9.43
N ALA A 33 5.67 -27.65 -8.25
CA ALA A 33 4.83 -27.44 -7.08
C ALA A 33 4.29 -25.99 -7.14
N VAL A 34 3.00 -25.84 -7.41
CA VAL A 34 2.32 -24.54 -7.29
C VAL A 34 1.88 -24.37 -5.84
N ILE A 35 2.72 -23.75 -5.02
CA ILE A 35 2.28 -23.19 -3.74
C ILE A 35 1.81 -21.77 -4.05
N ALA A 36 0.51 -21.59 -4.19
CA ALA A 36 -0.08 -20.25 -4.19
C ALA A 36 0.02 -19.68 -2.78
N LEU A 37 1.08 -18.92 -2.49
CA LEU A 37 1.04 -17.96 -1.39
C LEU A 37 0.07 -16.85 -1.81
N ALA A 38 -1.17 -16.94 -1.35
CA ALA A 38 -1.98 -15.74 -1.20
C ALA A 38 -1.34 -14.89 -0.10
N ALA A 39 -0.36 -14.06 -0.47
CA ALA A 39 -0.07 -12.86 0.30
C ALA A 39 -1.29 -11.96 0.16
N GLY A 40 -2.30 -12.19 1.00
CA GLY A 40 -3.32 -11.19 1.23
C GLY A 40 -2.56 -9.93 1.66
N SER A 41 -2.58 -8.90 0.81
CA SER A 41 -2.09 -7.59 1.19
C SER A 41 -2.91 -7.19 2.40
N ALA A 42 -2.35 -7.38 3.60
CA ALA A 42 -2.87 -6.75 4.79
C ALA A 42 -2.68 -5.25 4.58
N MET A 43 -3.67 -4.59 3.98
CA MET A 43 -3.87 -3.16 4.10
C MET A 43 -4.16 -2.94 5.58
N ALA A 44 -3.08 -2.85 6.35
CA ALA A 44 -3.06 -3.01 7.78
C ALA A 44 -3.79 -1.86 8.45
N GLN A 45 -4.38 -2.20 9.60
CA GLN A 45 -5.24 -1.40 10.45
C GLN A 45 -4.82 0.07 10.55
N THR A 46 -5.82 0.95 10.38
CA THR A 46 -5.72 2.39 10.21
C THR A 46 -5.50 3.17 11.50
N THR A 47 -5.46 2.49 12.65
CA THR A 47 -5.37 3.16 13.94
C THR A 47 -3.94 3.70 14.19
N PRO A 48 -3.82 4.94 14.68
CA PRO A 48 -2.54 5.49 15.08
C PRO A 48 -1.84 4.58 16.09
N PRO A 49 -0.53 4.34 15.94
CA PRO A 49 0.27 3.69 16.97
C PRO A 49 0.14 4.40 18.32
N GLU A 50 0.44 3.68 19.39
CA GLU A 50 0.46 4.25 20.74
C GLU A 50 1.29 5.54 20.80
N GLY A 51 0.77 6.55 21.49
CA GLY A 51 1.42 7.85 21.61
C GLY A 51 1.29 8.77 20.38
N LYS A 52 0.68 8.30 19.28
CA LYS A 52 0.44 9.11 18.09
C LYS A 52 -1.02 9.57 17.96
N ILE A 53 -1.21 10.60 17.14
CA ILE A 53 -2.51 10.99 16.58
C ILE A 53 -2.56 10.65 15.09
N GLY A 54 -3.76 10.55 14.53
CA GLY A 54 -3.99 10.28 13.11
C GLY A 54 -4.90 11.29 12.44
N ILE A 55 -4.49 11.70 11.25
CA ILE A 55 -5.33 12.45 10.32
C ILE A 55 -5.43 11.63 9.04
N ASN A 56 -6.62 11.12 8.74
CA ASN A 56 -6.92 10.40 7.51
C ASN A 56 -7.56 11.33 6.49
N TYR A 57 -7.14 11.26 5.23
CA TYR A 57 -7.60 12.17 4.18
C TYR A 57 -7.96 11.46 2.88
N ASN A 58 -9.22 11.60 2.49
CA ASN A 58 -9.78 11.05 1.26
C ASN A 58 -10.01 12.16 0.23
N ARG A 59 -9.51 11.95 -1.00
CA ARG A 59 -9.74 12.84 -2.14
C ARG A 59 -10.47 12.11 -3.24
N CYS A 60 -11.39 12.79 -3.91
CA CYS A 60 -12.11 12.25 -5.06
C CYS A 60 -11.23 11.95 -6.26
N ASP A 61 -10.17 12.73 -6.48
CA ASP A 61 -9.22 12.50 -7.57
C ASP A 61 -8.15 11.45 -7.24
N ASN A 62 -8.18 10.87 -6.02
CA ASN A 62 -7.17 9.95 -5.48
C ASN A 62 -5.72 10.43 -5.68
N THR A 63 -5.50 11.73 -5.86
CA THR A 63 -4.20 12.31 -6.20
C THR A 63 -3.66 13.07 -5.00
N TYR A 64 -2.56 12.54 -4.44
CA TYR A 64 -1.99 13.02 -3.18
C TYR A 64 -0.61 13.66 -3.33
N ASP A 65 -0.03 13.66 -4.54
CA ASP A 65 1.31 14.19 -4.77
C ASP A 65 1.37 15.69 -4.46
N GLY A 66 2.29 16.03 -3.56
CA GLY A 66 2.49 17.39 -3.06
C GLY A 66 1.55 17.80 -1.92
N TRP A 67 0.59 16.96 -1.51
CA TRP A 67 -0.22 17.20 -0.33
C TRP A 67 0.53 16.80 0.94
N GLY A 68 0.52 17.68 1.94
CA GLY A 68 1.08 17.43 3.26
C GLY A 68 0.26 18.07 4.37
N ALA A 69 0.62 17.76 5.61
CA ALA A 69 0.03 18.35 6.81
C ALA A 69 1.01 19.35 7.44
N HIS A 70 0.60 20.60 7.53
CA HIS A 70 1.25 21.58 8.41
C HIS A 70 0.66 21.43 9.81
N LEU A 71 1.50 21.14 10.80
CA LEU A 71 1.10 20.75 12.15
C LEU A 71 1.80 21.65 13.17
N TRP A 72 1.06 22.14 14.16
CA TRP A 72 1.62 23.04 15.18
C TRP A 72 0.94 22.91 16.54
N LYS A 73 1.67 23.29 17.58
CA LYS A 73 1.18 23.45 18.94
C LYS A 73 0.89 24.91 19.26
N ASP A 74 0.02 25.16 20.22
CA ASP A 74 -0.16 26.52 20.75
C ASP A 74 1.15 27.00 21.40
N PRO A 75 1.51 28.30 21.26
CA PRO A 75 0.73 29.39 20.67
C PRO A 75 0.96 29.65 19.16
N GLY A 76 1.25 28.63 18.36
CA GLY A 76 1.54 28.79 16.91
C GLY A 76 2.90 28.25 16.49
N ILE A 77 3.46 27.30 17.24
CA ILE A 77 4.81 26.76 17.03
C ILE A 77 4.69 25.47 16.24
N PRO A 78 5.22 25.39 14.99
CA PRO A 78 5.25 24.15 14.23
C PRO A 78 5.93 23.01 15.00
N ILE A 79 5.46 21.78 14.79
CA ILE A 79 6.14 20.61 15.35
C ILE A 79 7.51 20.40 14.65
N PRO A 80 8.48 19.70 15.26
CA PRO A 80 9.80 19.53 14.67
C PRO A 80 9.77 18.98 13.24
N GLY A 81 10.53 19.63 12.35
CA GLY A 81 10.65 19.22 10.95
C GLY A 81 9.49 19.63 10.03
N VAL A 82 8.48 20.33 10.54
CA VAL A 82 7.34 20.82 9.77
C VAL A 82 7.44 22.34 9.58
N GLU A 83 7.34 22.78 8.32
CA GLU A 83 7.30 24.19 7.92
C GLU A 83 6.18 24.39 6.90
N TRP A 84 5.85 25.64 6.56
CA TRP A 84 4.85 25.89 5.52
C TRP A 84 5.33 25.36 4.16
N GLN A 85 6.56 25.66 3.77
CA GLN A 85 7.15 25.21 2.50
C GLN A 85 7.56 23.73 2.52
N LYS A 86 7.56 23.11 3.70
CA LYS A 86 7.91 21.70 3.92
C LYS A 86 6.92 21.07 4.90
N PRO A 87 5.67 20.83 4.48
CA PRO A 87 4.71 20.16 5.34
C PRO A 87 5.11 18.71 5.58
N MET A 88 4.54 18.11 6.63
CA MET A 88 4.71 16.69 6.89
C MET A 88 4.15 15.87 5.71
N PRO A 89 4.95 15.01 5.06
CA PRO A 89 4.43 14.13 4.02
C PRO A 89 3.53 13.05 4.65
N PRO A 90 2.59 12.46 3.89
CA PRO A 90 1.83 11.33 4.38
C PRO A 90 2.75 10.21 4.88
N THR A 91 2.40 9.62 6.01
CA THR A 91 3.15 8.51 6.62
C THR A 91 2.71 7.15 6.10
N GLY A 92 1.64 7.11 5.32
CA GLY A 92 1.18 5.89 4.65
C GLY A 92 -0.14 6.08 3.90
N LYS A 93 -0.68 4.96 3.44
CA LYS A 93 -1.93 4.85 2.69
C LYS A 93 -2.80 3.71 3.25
N SER A 94 -4.10 3.90 3.19
CA SER A 94 -5.13 2.93 3.54
C SER A 94 -6.23 2.92 2.47
N ASP A 95 -7.23 2.06 2.62
CA ASP A 95 -8.40 2.03 1.72
C ASP A 95 -9.23 3.32 1.76
N PHE A 96 -9.06 4.16 2.79
CA PHE A 96 -9.69 5.47 2.85
C PHE A 96 -8.94 6.54 2.06
N GLY A 97 -7.62 6.41 1.89
CA GLY A 97 -6.79 7.44 1.27
C GLY A 97 -5.38 7.47 1.87
N VAL A 98 -4.85 8.68 2.09
CA VAL A 98 -3.57 8.86 2.81
C VAL A 98 -3.81 9.17 4.28
N TYR A 99 -2.80 8.95 5.12
CA TYR A 99 -2.84 9.37 6.51
C TYR A 99 -1.51 9.95 6.99
N TRP A 100 -1.59 10.74 8.05
CA TRP A 100 -0.46 11.25 8.83
C TRP A 100 -0.57 10.77 10.27
N HIS A 101 0.46 10.06 10.73
CA HIS A 101 0.64 9.72 12.14
C HIS A 101 1.75 10.57 12.76
N ALA A 102 1.36 11.50 13.64
CA ALA A 102 2.29 12.42 14.32
C ALA A 102 2.38 12.11 15.81
N ASP A 103 3.56 12.32 16.40
CA ASP A 103 3.78 12.10 17.84
C ASP A 103 3.00 13.13 18.66
N PHE A 104 2.08 12.66 19.50
CA PHE A 104 1.21 13.53 20.28
C PHE A 104 2.00 14.39 21.29
N ALA A 105 3.15 13.89 21.75
CA ALA A 105 4.05 14.60 22.64
C ALA A 105 4.56 15.92 22.02
N GLU A 106 4.71 15.99 20.69
CA GLU A 106 5.18 17.20 19.99
C GLU A 106 4.19 18.37 20.09
N PHE A 107 2.91 18.06 20.35
CA PHE A 107 1.87 19.04 20.63
C PHE A 107 1.87 19.53 22.10
N GLY A 108 2.92 19.18 22.86
CA GLY A 108 3.11 19.54 24.26
C GLY A 108 2.21 18.76 25.23
N GLY A 109 1.54 17.70 24.78
CA GLY A 109 0.64 16.88 25.59
C GLY A 109 -0.58 17.62 26.15
N LYS A 110 -0.81 18.88 25.74
CA LYS A 110 -1.86 19.75 26.30
C LYS A 110 -3.25 19.49 25.72
N GLY A 111 -3.35 18.81 24.57
CA GLY A 111 -4.61 18.36 23.98
C GLY A 111 -4.81 18.88 22.57
N LYS A 112 -4.68 20.18 22.35
CA LYS A 112 -4.99 20.78 21.05
C LYS A 112 -3.94 20.43 19.98
N VAL A 113 -4.40 19.75 18.94
CA VAL A 113 -3.65 19.47 17.71
C VAL A 113 -4.18 20.43 16.66
N ASN A 114 -3.34 21.34 16.20
CA ASN A 114 -3.70 22.24 15.11
C ASN A 114 -3.09 21.76 13.80
N TYR A 115 -3.84 21.87 12.71
CA TYR A 115 -3.40 21.39 11.40
C TYR A 115 -3.99 22.17 10.22
N ILE A 116 -3.28 22.12 9.09
CA ILE A 116 -3.76 22.47 7.75
C ILE A 116 -3.28 21.37 6.80
N ILE A 117 -4.19 20.78 6.02
CA ILE A 117 -3.82 19.93 4.88
C ILE A 117 -3.69 20.83 3.66
N HIS A 118 -2.54 20.83 2.99
CA HIS A 118 -2.29 21.72 1.84
C HIS A 118 -1.29 21.16 0.82
N LYS A 119 -1.33 21.73 -0.38
CA LYS A 119 -0.37 21.55 -1.48
C LYS A 119 0.07 22.92 -1.97
N GLY A 120 1.32 23.30 -1.68
CA GLY A 120 1.74 24.69 -1.84
C GLY A 120 0.78 25.62 -1.09
N ASP A 121 0.28 26.66 -1.76
CA ASP A 121 -0.71 27.57 -1.16
C ASP A 121 -2.16 27.09 -1.25
N THR A 122 -2.41 25.95 -1.92
CA THR A 122 -3.75 25.35 -1.98
C THR A 122 -4.07 24.65 -0.67
N LYS A 123 -4.97 25.22 0.12
CA LYS A 123 -5.43 24.66 1.40
C LYS A 123 -6.73 23.87 1.24
N GLU A 124 -6.86 22.81 2.02
CA GLU A 124 -8.11 22.04 2.16
C GLU A 124 -9.06 22.67 3.20
N GLN A 125 -10.26 22.09 3.35
CA GLN A 125 -11.28 22.47 4.35
C GLN A 125 -11.66 23.96 4.27
N GLY A 126 -11.67 24.48 3.04
CA GLY A 126 -12.00 25.88 2.74
C GLY A 126 -10.95 26.88 3.21
N GLY A 127 -9.69 26.46 3.38
CA GLY A 127 -8.58 27.36 3.72
C GLY A 127 -8.48 27.75 5.19
N ARG A 128 -9.18 27.05 6.06
CA ARG A 128 -9.24 27.35 7.50
C ARG A 128 -8.15 26.62 8.27
N ASP A 129 -7.74 27.22 9.37
CA ASP A 129 -6.93 26.56 10.39
C ASP A 129 -7.84 25.62 11.17
N MET A 130 -7.49 24.33 11.18
CA MET A 130 -8.31 23.29 11.80
C MET A 130 -7.66 22.82 13.09
N SER A 131 -8.47 22.31 14.02
CA SER A 131 -7.95 21.69 15.23
C SER A 131 -8.91 20.65 15.79
N PHE A 132 -8.36 19.73 16.56
CA PHE A 132 -9.10 18.77 17.38
C PHE A 132 -8.36 18.55 18.71
N ASP A 133 -9.06 18.00 19.69
CA ASP A 133 -8.44 17.64 20.97
C ASP A 133 -7.90 16.19 20.91
N GLY A 134 -6.58 16.08 20.77
CA GLY A 134 -5.83 14.84 20.77
C GLY A 134 -5.84 14.08 22.11
N LYS A 135 -6.39 14.63 23.20
CA LYS A 135 -6.65 13.84 24.42
C LYS A 135 -7.93 13.01 24.31
N THR A 136 -8.94 13.53 23.63
CA THR A 136 -10.26 12.90 23.51
C THR A 136 -10.39 12.10 22.22
N VAL A 137 -9.77 12.58 21.13
CA VAL A 137 -9.84 11.95 19.81
C VAL A 137 -8.43 11.70 19.29
N LYS A 138 -8.04 10.43 19.14
CA LYS A 138 -6.72 10.07 18.62
C LYS A 138 -6.66 10.03 17.11
N GLU A 139 -7.79 9.89 16.43
CA GLU A 139 -7.84 9.71 15.00
C GLU A 139 -9.04 10.47 14.42
N ILE A 140 -8.80 11.19 13.32
CA ILE A 140 -9.83 11.91 12.58
C ILE A 140 -9.82 11.54 11.11
N TRP A 141 -10.93 11.78 10.43
CA TRP A 141 -11.13 11.59 9.00
C TRP A 141 -11.61 12.88 8.35
N VAL A 142 -11.00 13.20 7.22
CA VAL A 142 -11.24 14.42 6.44
C VAL A 142 -11.54 14.04 4.99
N LEU A 143 -12.56 14.65 4.42
CA LEU A 143 -12.93 14.51 3.01
C LEU A 143 -12.56 15.78 2.26
N ASN A 144 -12.00 15.65 1.06
CA ASN A 144 -11.69 16.82 0.24
C ASN A 144 -12.95 17.62 -0.10
N GLY A 145 -12.86 18.95 -0.01
CA GLY A 145 -13.99 19.85 -0.22
C GLY A 145 -14.99 19.90 0.95
N ASP A 146 -14.79 19.12 2.02
CA ASP A 146 -15.63 19.14 3.22
C ASP A 146 -14.93 19.89 4.36
N ARG A 147 -15.66 20.77 5.04
CA ARG A 147 -15.16 21.53 6.20
C ARG A 147 -15.29 20.76 7.51
N LYS A 148 -15.99 19.61 7.50
CA LYS A 148 -16.23 18.80 8.69
C LYS A 148 -15.02 17.92 9.03
N ILE A 149 -14.82 17.71 10.32
CA ILE A 149 -13.95 16.67 10.88
C ILE A 149 -14.86 15.53 11.32
N TYR A 150 -14.52 14.31 10.89
CA TYR A 150 -15.19 13.09 11.34
C TYR A 150 -14.29 12.38 12.36
N THR A 151 -14.89 11.82 13.41
CA THR A 151 -14.16 11.10 14.48
C THR A 151 -14.38 9.59 14.40
N SER A 152 -14.95 9.11 13.30
CA SER A 152 -15.06 7.70 12.96
C SER A 152 -14.93 7.51 11.45
N LEU A 153 -14.35 6.38 11.03
CA LEU A 153 -14.27 6.00 9.62
C LEU A 153 -15.65 5.82 9.00
N ASP A 154 -16.59 5.25 9.75
CA ASP A 154 -17.94 4.94 9.27
C ASP A 154 -18.74 6.21 8.96
N ASP A 155 -18.67 7.24 9.82
CA ASP A 155 -19.33 8.52 9.56
C ASP A 155 -18.72 9.23 8.35
N ALA A 156 -17.39 9.18 8.20
CA ALA A 156 -16.71 9.75 7.04
C ALA A 156 -17.08 9.02 5.74
N LYS A 157 -17.15 7.69 5.76
CA LYS A 157 -17.59 6.88 4.62
C LYS A 157 -19.05 7.16 4.27
N LYS A 158 -19.93 7.25 5.27
CA LYS A 158 -21.33 7.62 5.07
C LYS A 158 -21.45 9.00 4.42
N ALA A 159 -20.73 10.00 4.94
CA ALA A 159 -20.74 11.34 4.36
C ALA A 159 -20.20 11.39 2.93
N ARG A 160 -19.17 10.59 2.62
CA ARG A 160 -18.66 10.43 1.24
C ARG A 160 -19.69 9.76 0.34
N ALA A 161 -20.44 8.78 0.82
CA ALA A 161 -21.51 8.15 0.06
C ALA A 161 -22.68 9.10 -0.22
N GLU A 162 -23.01 9.98 0.74
CA GLU A 162 -24.03 11.02 0.58
C GLU A 162 -23.59 12.14 -0.38
N ASN A 163 -22.28 12.41 -0.45
CA ASN A 163 -21.67 13.38 -1.36
C ASN A 163 -20.59 12.70 -2.23
N PRO A 164 -21.02 11.90 -3.22
CA PRO A 164 -20.10 11.10 -4.01
C PRO A 164 -19.20 12.00 -4.87
N CYS A 165 -18.02 11.45 -5.16
CA CYS A 165 -17.11 12.05 -6.12
C CYS A 165 -17.77 12.12 -7.49
N LYS A 166 -17.69 13.31 -8.11
CA LYS A 166 -18.24 13.56 -9.44
C LYS A 166 -17.34 13.01 -10.54
#